data_AF-A0A3B4B9J1-F1
#
_entry.id   AF-A0A3B4B9J1-F1
#
_cell.length_a   1.000
_cell.length_b   1.000
_cell.length_c   1.000
_cell.angle_alpha   90.00
_cell.angle_beta   90.00
_cell.angle_gamma   90.00
#
_symmetry.space_group_name_H-M   'P 1'
#
loop_
_entity.id
_entity.type
_entity.pdbx_description
1 polymer ?
#
loop_
_entity_poly.entity_id
_entity_poly.type
_entity_poly.pdbx_seq_one_letter_code
_entity_poly.pdbx_strand_id
1 'polypeptide(L)'
;INDCLKVVGTDVFICTSPIKSYNHCPYEKYAWVERHFGHDFLDQVILTRDKTLVCGDILIDDKPDILGVESSPSWEHILFTACHNQHLGESCPQRRLLSWEDDWRAILDSKRK
;
A
#
# COMPACT_ATOMS: atom_id res chain seq x y z
N ILE A 1 7.79 7.58 -6.75
CA ILE A 1 6.39 7.28 -6.33
C ILE A 1 5.35 7.92 -7.26
N ASN A 2 5.45 9.20 -7.63
CA ASN A 2 4.47 9.85 -8.54
C ASN A 2 4.24 9.05 -9.84
N ASP A 3 5.30 8.50 -10.42
CA ASP A 3 5.21 7.67 -11.64
C ASP A 3 4.46 6.34 -11.41
N CYS A 4 4.46 5.82 -10.19
CA CYS A 4 3.71 4.62 -9.83
C CYS A 4 2.20 4.90 -9.74
N LEU A 5 1.79 6.14 -9.48
CA LEU A 5 0.38 6.50 -9.34
C LEU A 5 -0.34 6.72 -10.68
N LYS A 6 0.40 6.79 -11.79
CA LYS A 6 -0.14 7.10 -13.13
C LYS A 6 0.33 6.06 -14.14
N VAL A 7 0.04 4.79 -13.86
CA VAL A 7 0.38 3.68 -14.74
C VAL A 7 -0.85 3.33 -15.59
N VAL A 8 -0.69 3.37 -16.91
CA VAL A 8 -1.78 3.03 -17.84
C VAL A 8 -2.23 1.59 -17.61
N GLY A 9 -3.55 1.39 -17.53
CA GLY A 9 -4.17 0.08 -17.28
C GLY A 9 -3.98 -0.43 -15.85
N THR A 10 -3.80 0.46 -14.88
CA THR A 10 -3.64 0.10 -13.47
C THR A 10 -4.34 1.12 -12.59
N ASP A 11 -5.31 0.65 -11.81
CA ASP A 11 -5.98 1.46 -10.80
C ASP A 11 -5.14 1.45 -9.51
N VAL A 12 -4.92 2.64 -8.94
CA VAL A 12 -4.06 2.81 -7.76
C VAL A 12 -4.86 3.48 -6.66
N PHE A 13 -4.86 2.86 -5.47
CA PHE A 13 -5.51 3.37 -4.27
C PHE A 13 -4.50 3.54 -3.14
N ILE A 14 -4.63 4.62 -2.36
CA ILE A 14 -3.95 4.77 -1.07
C ILE A 14 -4.82 4.09 -0.01
N CYS A 15 -4.47 2.86 0.34
CA CYS A 15 -5.11 2.12 1.42
C CYS A 15 -4.35 2.33 2.73
N THR A 16 -4.88 3.14 3.65
CA THR A 16 -4.18 3.55 4.88
C THR A 16 -5.05 3.41 6.12
N SER A 17 -4.41 3.16 7.27
CA SER A 17 -5.11 2.99 8.54
C SER A 17 -5.01 4.25 9.40
N PRO A 18 -6.14 4.77 9.92
CA PRO A 18 -6.09 5.84 10.91
C PRO A 18 -5.58 5.30 12.25
N ILE A 19 -4.95 6.14 13.07
CA ILE A 19 -4.65 5.81 14.46
C ILE A 19 -5.92 5.88 15.32
N LYS A 20 -5.92 5.23 16.50
CA LYS A 20 -7.09 5.26 17.41
C LYS A 20 -7.39 6.66 17.97
N SER A 21 -6.36 7.46 18.20
CA SER A 21 -6.51 8.88 18.56
C SER A 21 -6.81 9.70 17.30
N TYR A 22 -8.02 9.52 16.77
CA TYR A 22 -8.35 9.87 15.39
C TYR A 22 -8.66 11.35 15.15
N ASN A 23 -8.71 12.21 16.16
CA ASN A 23 -9.23 13.58 16.02
C ASN A 23 -8.60 14.40 14.87
N HIS A 24 -7.32 14.15 14.57
CA HIS A 24 -6.59 14.87 13.51
C HIS A 24 -6.16 13.97 12.35
N CYS A 25 -5.96 12.68 12.60
CA CYS A 25 -5.29 11.77 11.69
C CYS A 25 -5.99 11.58 10.32
N PRO A 26 -7.32 11.34 10.22
CA PRO A 26 -7.99 11.20 8.94
C PRO A 26 -7.88 12.46 8.08
N TYR A 27 -8.17 13.62 8.66
CA TYR A 27 -8.09 14.91 7.97
C TYR A 27 -6.68 15.18 7.44
N GLU A 28 -5.67 15.04 8.30
CA GLU A 28 -4.27 15.29 7.91
C GLU A 28 -3.79 14.35 6.81
N LYS A 29 -4.29 13.11 6.77
CA LYS A 29 -3.99 12.17 5.67
C LYS A 29 -4.57 12.65 4.34
N TYR A 30 -5.83 13.08 4.31
CA TYR A 30 -6.42 13.66 3.09
C TYR A 30 -5.68 14.93 2.65
N ALA A 31 -5.42 15.85 3.58
CA ALA A 31 -4.69 17.09 3.29
C ALA A 31 -3.28 16.81 2.74
N TRP A 32 -2.59 15.79 3.26
CA TRP A 32 -1.29 15.38 2.75
C TRP A 32 -1.38 14.79 1.34
N VAL A 33 -2.38 13.94 1.07
CA VAL A 33 -2.63 13.40 -0.28
C VAL A 33 -2.91 14.53 -1.27
N GLU A 34 -3.80 15.45 -0.95
CA GLU A 34 -4.14 16.59 -1.81
C GLU A 34 -2.91 17.44 -2.11
N ARG A 35 -2.11 17.74 -1.08
CA ARG A 35 -0.89 18.56 -1.23
C ARG A 35 0.14 17.92 -2.16
N HIS A 36 0.27 16.60 -2.15
CA HIS A 36 1.35 15.90 -2.85
C HIS A 36 0.93 15.29 -4.19
N PHE A 37 -0.34 14.90 -4.32
CA PHE A 37 -0.87 14.19 -5.50
C PHE A 37 -2.02 14.92 -6.20
N GLY A 38 -2.53 16.00 -5.61
CA GLY A 38 -3.62 16.80 -6.16
C GLY A 38 -5.00 16.39 -5.65
N HIS A 39 -5.97 17.29 -5.82
CA HIS A 39 -7.34 17.13 -5.33
C HIS A 39 -8.04 15.89 -5.92
N ASP A 40 -7.87 15.64 -7.21
CA ASP A 40 -8.50 14.51 -7.90
C ASP A 40 -8.08 13.15 -7.30
N PHE A 41 -6.89 13.07 -6.68
CA PHE A 41 -6.39 11.84 -6.09
C PHE A 41 -7.08 11.47 -4.75
N LEU A 42 -7.88 12.39 -4.19
CA LEU A 42 -8.61 12.12 -2.95
C LEU A 42 -9.67 11.02 -3.14
N ASP A 43 -10.19 10.86 -4.35
CA ASP A 43 -11.14 9.80 -4.74
C ASP A 43 -10.49 8.40 -4.66
N GLN A 44 -9.16 8.31 -4.62
CA GLN A 44 -8.40 7.06 -4.52
C GLN A 44 -7.94 6.74 -3.09
N VAL A 45 -8.40 7.47 -2.07
CA VAL A 45 -8.03 7.21 -0.67
C VAL A 45 -9.04 6.27 0.00
N ILE A 46 -8.55 5.14 0.49
CA ILE A 46 -9.32 4.19 1.32
C ILE A 46 -8.78 4.25 2.75
N LEU A 47 -9.56 4.79 3.68
CA LEU A 47 -9.27 4.75 5.11
C LEU A 47 -9.91 3.53 5.75
N THR A 48 -9.09 2.57 6.19
CA THR A 48 -9.57 1.37 6.89
C THR A 48 -8.58 0.88 7.94
N ARG A 49 -9.09 0.37 9.05
CA ARG A 49 -8.29 -0.36 10.05
C ARG A 49 -8.07 -1.82 9.66
N ASP A 50 -8.89 -2.34 8.75
CA ASP A 50 -8.81 -3.71 8.24
C ASP A 50 -8.66 -3.68 6.72
N LYS A 51 -7.44 -3.93 6.25
CA LYS A 51 -7.10 -3.94 4.82
C LYS A 51 -7.48 -5.26 4.15
N THR A 52 -7.78 -6.30 4.92
CA THR A 52 -8.13 -7.63 4.38
C THR A 52 -9.48 -7.61 3.67
N LEU A 53 -10.34 -6.64 4.01
CA LEU A 53 -11.63 -6.40 3.36
C LEU A 53 -11.53 -5.59 2.07
N VAL A 54 -10.35 -5.05 1.73
CA VAL A 54 -10.14 -4.27 0.50
C VAL A 54 -9.67 -5.22 -0.59
N CYS A 55 -10.40 -5.27 -1.70
CA CYS A 55 -10.02 -6.08 -2.85
C CYS A 55 -9.00 -5.35 -3.74
N GLY A 56 -8.07 -6.12 -4.29
CA GLY A 56 -7.04 -5.69 -5.23
C GLY A 56 -6.08 -6.84 -5.55
N ASP A 57 -5.18 -6.62 -6.52
CA ASP A 57 -4.18 -7.62 -6.92
C ASP A 57 -2.91 -7.58 -6.06
N ILE A 58 -2.52 -6.39 -5.60
CA ILE A 58 -1.27 -6.13 -4.88
C ILE A 58 -1.54 -5.15 -3.72
N LEU A 59 -0.96 -5.43 -2.56
CA LEU A 59 -0.81 -4.46 -1.47
C LEU A 59 0.67 -4.25 -1.17
N ILE A 60 1.17 -3.03 -1.40
CA ILE A 60 2.52 -2.61 -0.99
C ILE A 60 2.40 -1.92 0.38
N ASP A 61 2.99 -2.53 1.41
CA ASP A 61 2.86 -2.05 2.80
C ASP A 61 4.06 -2.51 3.63
N ASP A 62 4.48 -1.69 4.59
CA ASP A 62 5.67 -1.92 5.42
C ASP A 62 5.38 -2.76 6.67
N LYS A 63 4.12 -2.96 7.04
CA LYS A 63 3.77 -3.84 8.15
C LYS A 63 3.97 -5.31 7.75
N PRO A 64 4.78 -6.10 8.48
CA PRO A 64 5.07 -7.49 8.11
C PRO A 64 3.82 -8.39 8.10
N ASP A 65 3.00 -8.31 9.16
CA ASP A 65 1.80 -9.14 9.29
C ASP A 65 0.52 -8.28 9.19
N ILE A 66 -0.17 -8.39 8.06
CA ILE A 66 -1.45 -7.71 7.83
C ILE A 66 -2.58 -8.69 8.07
N LEU A 67 -3.16 -8.61 9.27
CA LEU A 67 -4.24 -9.46 9.74
C LEU A 67 -5.55 -8.67 9.82
N GLY A 68 -6.67 -9.37 9.66
CA GLY A 68 -8.00 -8.81 9.70
C GLY A 68 -9.07 -9.90 9.70
N VAL A 69 -10.27 -9.55 9.28
CA VAL A 69 -11.43 -10.47 9.22
C VAL A 69 -11.27 -11.49 8.10
N GLU A 70 -10.74 -11.09 6.94
CA GLU A 70 -10.53 -12.02 5.82
C GLU A 70 -9.21 -12.77 5.99
N SER A 71 -9.29 -14.10 6.05
CA SER A 71 -8.17 -15.02 6.25
C SER A 71 -7.32 -15.21 4.98
N SER A 72 -7.90 -14.98 3.81
CA SER A 72 -7.25 -15.08 2.51
C SER A 72 -7.54 -13.83 1.67
N PRO A 73 -6.91 -12.68 1.96
CA PRO A 73 -7.10 -11.45 1.21
C PRO A 73 -6.81 -11.65 -0.28
N SER A 74 -7.49 -10.91 -1.15
CA SER A 74 -7.35 -11.09 -2.60
C SER A 74 -5.98 -10.68 -3.15
N TRP A 75 -5.29 -9.78 -2.45
CA TRP A 75 -4.04 -9.17 -2.88
C TRP A 75 -2.82 -10.00 -2.46
N GLU A 76 -1.78 -9.98 -3.30
CA GLU A 76 -0.44 -10.37 -2.87
C GLU A 76 0.17 -9.25 -2.02
N HIS A 77 0.68 -9.61 -0.84
CA HIS A 77 1.39 -8.66 0.03
C HIS A 77 2.85 -8.52 -0.40
N ILE A 78 3.20 -7.34 -0.88
CA ILE A 78 4.56 -6.95 -1.19
C ILE A 78 5.11 -6.14 -0.01
N LEU A 79 6.05 -6.71 0.74
CA LEU A 79 6.61 -6.04 1.91
C LEU A 79 7.50 -4.87 1.46
N PHE A 80 7.12 -3.65 1.82
CA PHE A 80 7.98 -2.49 1.59
C PHE A 80 9.04 -2.39 2.69
N THR A 81 10.30 -2.25 2.33
CA THR A 81 11.38 -2.17 3.33
C THR A 81 11.33 -0.87 4.11
N ALA A 82 11.36 -0.98 5.43
CA ALA A 82 11.42 0.12 6.37
C ALA A 82 12.39 -0.20 7.51
N CYS A 83 12.79 0.83 8.27
CA CYS A 83 13.79 0.71 9.34
C CYS A 83 13.45 -0.36 10.40
N HIS A 84 12.17 -0.61 10.64
CA HIS A 84 11.67 -1.55 11.63
C HIS A 84 11.44 -2.97 11.09
N ASN A 85 11.52 -3.19 9.77
CA ASN A 85 11.29 -4.52 9.16
C ASN A 85 12.49 -5.03 8.34
N GLN A 86 13.54 -4.22 8.17
CA GLN A 86 14.75 -4.56 7.39
C GLN A 86 15.53 -5.76 7.95
N HIS A 87 15.38 -6.06 9.24
CA HIS A 87 16.05 -7.18 9.91
C HIS A 87 15.30 -8.51 9.74
N LEU A 88 14.06 -8.48 9.22
CA LEU A 88 13.29 -9.67 8.88
C LEU A 88 13.95 -10.25 7.61
N GLY A 89 14.89 -11.17 7.85
CA GLY A 89 15.84 -11.65 6.85
C GLY A 89 15.23 -12.44 5.68
N GLU A 90 16.12 -12.97 4.83
CA GLU A 90 15.83 -13.72 3.59
C GLU A 90 15.01 -15.01 3.79
N SER A 91 14.86 -15.48 5.04
CA SER A 91 14.05 -16.66 5.36
C SER A 91 12.55 -16.40 5.28
N CYS A 92 12.11 -15.15 5.17
CA CYS A 92 10.72 -14.84 4.85
C CYS A 92 10.51 -15.00 3.33
N PRO A 93 9.67 -15.97 2.87
CA PRO A 93 9.43 -16.19 1.45
C PRO A 93 8.61 -15.06 0.80
N GLN A 94 8.24 -14.03 1.56
CA GLN A 94 7.44 -12.91 1.08
C GLN A 94 8.24 -12.02 0.13
N ARG A 95 7.65 -11.70 -1.02
CA ARG A 95 8.22 -10.77 -1.99
C ARG A 95 8.36 -9.39 -1.37
N ARG A 96 9.51 -8.75 -1.61
CA ARG A 96 9.90 -7.49 -0.96
C ARG A 96 10.28 -6.43 -2.00
N LEU A 97 9.89 -5.20 -1.74
CA LEU A 97 10.31 -4.00 -2.48
C LEU A 97 11.23 -3.19 -1.56
N LEU A 98 12.51 -3.05 -1.89
CA LEU A 98 13.49 -2.40 -1.00
C LEU A 98 13.33 -0.88 -1.00
N SER A 99 12.96 -0.32 -2.16
CA SER A 99 12.77 1.11 -2.33
C SER A 99 11.85 1.40 -3.51
N TRP A 100 11.45 2.66 -3.70
CA TRP A 100 10.74 3.07 -4.92
C TRP A 100 11.65 3.21 -6.15
N GLU A 101 12.97 3.06 -6.01
CA GLU A 101 13.94 3.01 -7.10
C GLU A 101 14.08 1.61 -7.70
N ASP A 102 13.62 0.59 -6.97
CA ASP A 102 13.56 -0.80 -7.43
C ASP A 102 12.52 -0.98 -8.55
N ASP A 103 12.55 -2.16 -9.19
CA ASP A 103 11.65 -2.51 -10.28
C ASP A 103 10.25 -2.92 -9.79
N TRP A 104 9.51 -1.94 -9.27
CA TRP A 104 8.10 -2.10 -8.92
C TRP A 104 7.21 -2.39 -10.14
N ARG A 105 7.65 -2.04 -11.36
CA ARG A 105 6.90 -2.34 -12.60
C ARG A 105 6.86 -3.83 -12.88
N ALA A 106 7.99 -4.54 -12.71
CA ALA A 106 7.99 -6.00 -12.79
C ALA A 106 7.07 -6.69 -11.77
N ILE A 107 6.79 -6.03 -10.62
CA ILE A 107 5.78 -6.52 -9.67
C ILE A 107 4.38 -6.38 -10.27
N LEU A 108 4.03 -5.20 -10.78
CA LEU A 108 2.73 -4.98 -11.43
C LEU A 108 2.53 -5.87 -12.66
N ASP A 109 3.53 -5.94 -13.54
CA ASP A 109 3.45 -6.72 -14.78
C ASP A 109 3.31 -8.22 -14.51
N SER A 110 3.83 -8.73 -13.39
CA SER A 110 3.61 -10.13 -12.99
C SER A 110 2.15 -10.48 -12.66
N LYS A 111 1.28 -9.47 -12.50
CA LYS A 111 -0.17 -9.64 -12.30
C LYS A 111 -0.99 -9.36 -13.56
N ARG A 112 -0.38 -8.80 -14.60
CA ARG A 112 -1.06 -8.55 -15.88
C ARG A 112 -1.19 -9.88 -16.63
N LYS A 113 -2.38 -10.12 -17.20
CA LYS A 113 -2.66 -11.28 -18.06
C LYS A 113 -2.37 -10.95 -19.51
#